data_AF-A0AAE0FUK7-F1
#
_entry.id   AF-A0AAE0FUK7-F1
#
_cell.length_a   1.000
_cell.length_b   1.000
_cell.length_c   1.000
_cell.angle_alpha   90.00
_cell.angle_beta   90.00
_cell.angle_gamma   90.00
#
_symmetry.space_group_name_H-M   'P 1'
#
loop_
_entity.id
_entity.type
_entity.pdbx_description
1 polymer ?
#
loop_
_entity_poly.entity_id
_entity_poly.type
_entity_poly.pdbx_seq_one_letter_code
_entity_poly.pdbx_strand_id
1 'polypeptide(L)'
;MPVYICEHDIPAETVVTSDPTNLLIRALKPDKGDQTKSMAEINSDSRGKRSAESAPEGAVPSKKYAIGSSSFVGAQGARQETRAYTESDFAKMTVEQLKNVLKEKRLPTKGKKDELIKKILQYQQRTQKAAQPSNAL
;
A
#
# COMPACT_ATOMS: atom_id res chain seq x y z
N MET A 1 19.03 -51.29 15.40
CA MET A 1 18.29 -50.01 15.28
C MET A 1 18.06 -49.75 13.80
N PRO A 2 16.82 -49.74 13.29
CA PRO A 2 16.58 -49.45 11.88
C PRO A 2 16.86 -47.96 11.61
N VAL A 3 17.75 -47.69 10.66
CA VAL A 3 18.02 -46.34 10.16
C VAL A 3 17.08 -46.12 8.98
N TYR A 4 16.08 -45.28 9.15
CA TYR A 4 15.19 -44.88 8.06
C TYR A 4 15.86 -43.79 7.24
N ILE A 5 16.24 -44.12 6.01
CA ILE A 5 16.73 -43.18 5.01
C ILE A 5 15.52 -42.83 4.14
N CYS A 6 14.98 -41.64 4.35
CA CYS A 6 13.91 -41.12 3.50
C CYS A 6 14.55 -40.56 2.22
N GLU A 7 14.41 -41.31 1.13
CA GLU A 7 14.67 -40.84 -0.23
C GLU A 7 13.63 -39.77 -0.56
N HIS A 8 13.98 -38.50 -0.33
CA HIS A 8 13.13 -37.39 -0.71
C HIS A 8 13.37 -37.13 -2.19
N ASP A 9 12.41 -37.56 -3.02
CA ASP A 9 12.37 -37.30 -4.45
C ASP A 9 12.08 -35.80 -4.66
N ILE A 10 13.12 -34.98 -4.53
CA ILE A 10 13.06 -33.55 -4.81
C ILE A 10 13.28 -33.41 -6.32
N PRO A 11 12.24 -33.08 -7.11
CA PRO A 11 12.39 -32.96 -8.56
C PRO A 11 13.41 -31.86 -8.87
N ALA A 12 14.32 -32.15 -9.81
CA ALA A 12 15.51 -31.36 -10.13
C ALA A 12 15.23 -29.94 -10.65
N GLU A 13 13.97 -29.57 -10.92
CA GLU A 13 13.59 -28.30 -11.56
C GLU A 13 12.61 -27.46 -10.73
N THR A 14 12.86 -27.33 -9.43
CA THR A 14 12.11 -26.33 -8.64
C THR A 14 12.63 -24.93 -8.92
N VAL A 15 12.08 -24.27 -9.94
CA VAL A 15 12.38 -22.86 -10.23
C VAL A 15 11.75 -22.00 -9.14
N VAL A 16 12.56 -21.56 -8.18
CA VAL A 16 12.13 -20.63 -7.13
C VAL A 16 12.04 -19.22 -7.73
N THR A 17 10.92 -18.90 -8.37
CA THR A 17 10.63 -17.54 -8.83
C THR A 17 10.20 -16.67 -7.65
N SER A 18 11.03 -15.70 -7.27
CA SER A 18 10.67 -14.70 -6.27
C SER A 18 10.09 -13.44 -6.93
N ASP A 19 8.96 -12.95 -6.43
CA ASP A 19 8.36 -11.69 -6.88
C ASP A 19 9.16 -10.50 -6.28
N PRO A 20 9.67 -9.55 -7.11
CA PRO A 20 10.42 -8.39 -6.64
C PRO A 20 9.61 -7.53 -5.65
N THR A 21 8.28 -7.50 -5.75
CA THR A 21 7.41 -6.77 -4.83
C THR A 21 7.45 -7.39 -3.43
N ASN A 22 7.46 -8.73 -3.34
CA ASN A 22 7.54 -9.43 -2.05
C ASN A 22 8.89 -9.23 -1.37
N LEU A 23 9.97 -9.21 -2.15
CA LEU A 23 11.30 -8.86 -1.67
C LEU A 23 11.33 -7.43 -1.13
N LEU A 24 10.72 -6.49 -1.85
CA LEU A 24 10.65 -5.08 -1.44
C LEU A 24 9.83 -4.89 -0.16
N ILE A 25 8.66 -5.54 -0.04
CA ILE A 25 7.83 -5.48 1.18
C ILE A 25 8.61 -5.98 2.39
N ARG A 26 9.38 -7.07 2.26
CA ARG A 26 10.22 -7.59 3.35
C ARG A 26 11.34 -6.63 3.72
N ALA A 27 11.99 -6.01 2.73
CA ALA A 27 13.06 -5.05 2.95
C ALA A 27 12.55 -3.73 3.59
N LEU A 28 11.32 -3.32 3.27
CA LEU A 28 10.72 -2.08 3.75
C LEU A 28 9.92 -2.24 5.05
N LYS A 29 9.45 -3.45 5.39
CA LYS A 29 8.81 -3.69 6.69
C LYS A 29 9.88 -3.46 7.76
N PRO A 30 9.75 -2.42 8.61
CA PRO A 30 10.66 -2.26 9.72
C PRO A 30 10.52 -3.52 10.57
N ASP A 31 11.64 -4.17 10.84
CA ASP A 31 11.68 -5.28 11.78
C ASP A 31 11.18 -4.70 13.11
N LYS A 32 9.93 -5.01 13.46
CA LYS A 32 9.43 -4.78 14.82
C LYS A 32 10.02 -5.88 15.70
N GLY A 33 11.36 -5.93 15.70
CA GLY A 33 12.16 -6.75 16.57
C GLY A 33 11.94 -6.28 17.99
N ASP A 34 11.47 -7.22 18.80
CA ASP A 34 11.39 -7.14 20.25
C ASP A 34 12.72 -6.61 20.82
N GLN A 35 12.65 -5.58 21.67
CA GLN A 35 13.82 -4.99 22.30
C GLN A 35 14.37 -5.92 23.39
N THR A 36 15.12 -6.95 23.01
CA THR A 36 16.02 -7.63 23.96
C THR A 36 17.38 -6.95 23.96
N LYS A 37 17.48 -5.95 24.84
CA LYS A 37 18.67 -5.49 25.59
C LYS A 37 20.01 -5.48 24.81
N SER A 38 20.34 -4.30 24.26
CA SER A 38 21.72 -3.96 23.92
C SER A 38 22.58 -3.84 25.18
N MET A 39 23.56 -4.74 25.29
CA MET A 39 24.78 -4.55 26.07
C MET A 39 25.49 -3.31 25.49
N ALA A 40 25.55 -2.22 26.26
CA ALA A 40 26.35 -1.04 25.93
C ALA A 40 27.18 -0.68 27.17
N GLU A 41 28.44 -1.13 27.15
CA GLU A 41 29.49 -0.61 27.99
C GLU A 41 29.97 0.72 27.37
N ILE A 42 30.05 1.79 28.15
CA ILE A 42 31.20 2.71 28.25
C ILE A 42 30.87 3.81 29.27
N ASN A 43 31.76 3.88 30.23
CA ASN A 43 31.91 4.72 31.40
C ASN A 43 31.94 6.24 31.10
N SER A 44 31.26 7.04 31.92
CA SER A 44 31.78 8.36 32.33
C SER A 44 31.34 8.71 33.76
N ASP A 45 32.20 8.35 34.71
CA ASP A 45 32.25 8.97 36.04
C ASP A 45 32.58 10.46 35.92
N SER A 46 31.76 11.36 36.50
CA SER A 46 32.25 12.36 37.48
C SER A 46 31.23 13.46 37.86
N ARG A 47 30.89 13.44 39.15
CA ARG A 47 30.89 14.60 40.08
C ARG A 47 29.90 15.75 39.81
N GLY A 48 28.74 15.66 40.45
CA GLY A 48 27.81 16.79 40.57
C GLY A 48 28.39 18.02 41.25
N LYS A 49 27.92 19.22 40.84
CA LYS A 49 27.79 20.45 41.64
C LYS A 49 26.75 21.40 41.01
N ARG A 50 25.66 21.61 41.75
CA ARG A 50 24.78 22.80 41.92
C ARG A 50 24.67 23.84 40.77
N SER A 51 23.43 24.16 40.40
CA SER A 51 23.00 25.56 40.27
C SER A 51 21.57 25.68 40.78
N ALA A 52 21.45 26.45 41.87
CA ALA A 52 20.20 26.90 42.45
C ALA A 52 19.95 28.35 41.98
N GLU A 53 18.68 28.76 42.13
CA GLU A 53 18.18 30.14 42.11
C GLU A 53 17.83 30.74 40.74
N SER A 54 16.54 30.69 40.41
CA SER A 54 15.70 31.89 40.29
C SER A 54 14.39 31.53 39.58
N ALA A 55 13.34 31.33 40.36
CA ALA A 55 11.97 31.56 39.93
C ALA A 55 11.63 33.01 40.34
N PRO A 56 10.74 33.73 39.64
CA PRO A 56 9.34 33.56 40.00
C PRO A 56 8.34 33.64 38.84
N GLU A 57 7.27 32.86 39.04
CA GLU A 57 5.88 33.12 38.69
C GLU A 57 5.47 33.57 37.28
N GLY A 58 4.71 32.69 36.62
CA GLY A 58 3.88 33.02 35.48
C GLY A 58 2.98 31.86 35.08
N ALA A 59 1.85 31.71 35.79
CA ALA A 59 0.59 31.07 35.36
C ALA A 59 0.60 29.74 34.56
N VAL A 60 0.10 28.68 35.20
CA VAL A 60 -0.40 27.44 34.56
C VAL A 60 -1.70 27.69 33.74
N PRO A 61 -2.25 26.71 32.99
CA PRO A 61 -1.70 25.97 31.85
C PRO A 61 -2.69 26.03 30.66
N SER A 62 -2.22 26.14 29.41
CA SER A 62 -3.09 25.92 28.24
C SER A 62 -2.33 25.28 27.09
N LYS A 63 -2.43 23.95 27.05
CA LYS A 63 -2.23 23.14 25.86
C LYS A 63 -3.12 23.68 24.73
N LYS A 64 -2.58 24.46 23.81
CA LYS A 64 -3.11 24.62 22.44
C LYS A 64 -1.98 24.94 21.46
N TYR A 65 -1.21 23.93 21.09
CA TYR A 65 -0.53 23.95 19.79
C TYR A 65 -1.54 23.44 18.78
N ALA A 66 -2.12 24.36 18.02
CA ALA A 66 -2.83 24.05 16.80
C ALA A 66 -1.82 23.51 15.78
N ILE A 67 -1.76 22.19 15.62
CA ILE A 67 -1.08 21.56 14.49
C ILE A 67 -2.06 20.56 13.89
N GLY A 68 -2.46 20.83 12.65
CA GLY A 68 -2.95 19.84 11.73
C GLY A 68 -4.43 19.51 11.89
N SER A 69 -5.27 20.28 11.20
CA SER A 69 -6.52 19.74 10.64
C SER A 69 -6.18 18.48 9.86
N SER A 70 -6.44 17.32 10.46
CA SER A 70 -6.32 16.02 9.81
C SER A 70 -7.47 15.84 8.83
N SER A 71 -7.35 16.52 7.69
CA SER A 71 -8.00 16.06 6.47
C SER A 71 -7.29 14.78 6.04
N PHE A 72 -7.65 13.67 6.68
CA PHE A 72 -7.34 12.33 6.18
C PHE A 72 -8.15 12.13 4.89
N VAL A 73 -7.65 12.67 3.79
CA VAL A 73 -8.05 12.26 2.45
C VAL A 73 -7.27 10.98 2.17
N GLY A 74 -7.86 9.86 2.59
CA GLY A 74 -7.46 8.55 2.11
C GLY A 74 -7.68 8.50 0.60
N ALA A 75 -6.59 8.51 -0.16
CA ALA A 75 -6.62 8.19 -1.58
C ALA A 75 -5.22 7.79 -2.03
N GLN A 76 -4.77 6.60 -1.61
CA GLN A 76 -3.79 5.86 -2.39
C GLN A 76 -4.49 5.40 -3.68
N GLY A 77 -4.61 6.34 -4.63
CA GLY A 77 -4.96 6.03 -6.00
C GLY A 77 -3.82 5.22 -6.58
N ALA A 78 -3.96 3.90 -6.60
CA ALA A 78 -3.28 3.09 -7.59
C ALA A 78 -3.70 3.66 -8.95
N ARG A 79 -2.83 4.49 -9.53
CA ARG A 79 -2.93 5.00 -10.88
C ARG A 79 -2.88 3.79 -11.80
N GLN A 80 -4.04 3.17 -12.02
CA GLN A 80 -4.24 2.14 -13.03
C GLN A 80 -4.16 2.87 -14.35
N GLU A 81 -2.94 2.99 -14.87
CA GLU A 81 -2.69 3.37 -16.25
C GLU A 81 -3.63 2.59 -17.16
N THR A 82 -4.12 3.29 -18.18
CA THR A 82 -5.06 2.91 -19.23
C THR A 82 -4.70 1.59 -19.94
N ARG A 83 -4.74 0.48 -19.20
CA ARG A 83 -4.67 -0.87 -19.75
C ARG A 83 -6.07 -1.24 -20.19
N ALA A 84 -6.16 -1.82 -21.39
CA ALA A 84 -7.40 -2.34 -21.91
C ALA A 84 -7.80 -3.58 -21.09
N TYR A 85 -8.78 -3.43 -20.22
CA TYR A 85 -9.31 -4.54 -19.43
C TYR A 85 -10.26 -5.38 -20.28
N THR A 86 -10.26 -6.70 -20.05
CA THR A 86 -11.22 -7.64 -20.65
C THR A 86 -12.43 -7.83 -19.74
N GLU A 87 -13.51 -8.39 -20.28
CA GLU A 87 -14.70 -8.75 -19.49
C GLU A 87 -14.35 -9.72 -18.35
N SER A 88 -13.46 -10.67 -18.61
CA SER A 88 -12.97 -11.62 -17.59
C SER A 88 -12.20 -10.96 -16.45
N ASP A 89 -11.51 -9.85 -16.71
CA ASP A 89 -10.80 -9.13 -15.65
C ASP A 89 -11.78 -8.42 -14.71
N PHE A 90 -12.83 -7.81 -15.29
CA PHE A 90 -13.88 -7.16 -14.51
C PHE A 90 -14.79 -8.16 -13.78
N ALA A 91 -14.96 -9.37 -14.31
CA ALA A 91 -15.70 -10.43 -13.63
C ALA A 91 -15.04 -10.82 -12.29
N LYS A 92 -13.70 -10.81 -12.24
CA LYS A 92 -12.91 -11.09 -11.02
C LYS A 92 -12.92 -9.96 -10.00
N MET A 93 -13.26 -8.73 -10.42
CA MET A 93 -13.37 -7.57 -9.53
C MET A 93 -14.66 -7.57 -8.71
N THR A 94 -14.62 -6.90 -7.56
CA THR A 94 -15.80 -6.67 -6.73
C THR A 94 -16.66 -5.53 -7.30
N VAL A 95 -17.94 -5.49 -6.91
CA VAL A 95 -18.86 -4.41 -7.34
C VAL A 95 -18.36 -3.02 -6.90
N GLU A 96 -17.70 -2.93 -5.75
CA GLU A 96 -17.12 -1.69 -5.24
C GLU A 96 -15.97 -1.21 -6.13
N GLN A 97 -15.08 -2.11 -6.54
CA GLN A 97 -14.00 -1.80 -7.47
C GLN A 97 -14.54 -1.32 -8.82
N LEU A 98 -15.55 -2.00 -9.37
CA LEU A 98 -16.20 -1.58 -10.62
C LEU A 98 -16.85 -0.19 -10.50
N LYS A 99 -17.49 0.10 -9.36
CA LYS A 99 -18.05 1.44 -9.08
C LYS A 99 -16.96 2.49 -8.99
N ASN A 100 -15.80 2.18 -8.42
CA ASN A 100 -14.68 3.12 -8.34
C ASN A 100 -14.12 3.45 -9.74
N VAL A 101 -13.94 2.43 -10.60
CA VAL A 101 -13.53 2.64 -12.00
C VAL A 101 -14.53 3.52 -12.75
N LEU A 102 -15.83 3.32 -12.54
CA LEU A 102 -16.87 4.16 -13.15
C LEU A 102 -16.86 5.59 -12.59
N LYS A 103 -16.61 5.79 -11.28
CA LYS A 103 -16.49 7.13 -10.67
C LYS A 103 -15.30 7.90 -11.23
N GLU A 104 -14.17 7.23 -11.43
CA GLU A 104 -12.96 7.81 -12.01
C GLU A 104 -13.22 8.25 -13.46
N LYS A 105 -13.88 7.38 -14.23
CA LYS A 105 -14.28 7.67 -15.62
C LYS A 105 -15.50 8.60 -15.73
N ARG A 106 -16.03 9.13 -14.61
CA ARG A 106 -17.23 9.99 -14.55
C ARG A 106 -18.49 9.37 -15.18
N LEU A 107 -18.62 8.05 -15.10
CA LEU A 107 -19.78 7.30 -15.60
C LEU A 107 -20.76 6.92 -14.46
N PRO A 108 -22.03 6.65 -14.79
CA PRO A 108 -23.05 6.31 -13.80
C PRO A 108 -22.82 4.92 -13.16
N THR A 109 -22.76 4.89 -11.82
CA THR A 109 -22.52 3.69 -10.98
C THR A 109 -23.77 2.91 -10.59
N LYS A 110 -24.92 3.25 -11.17
CA LYS A 110 -26.20 2.59 -10.91
C LYS A 110 -26.33 1.32 -11.78
N GLY A 111 -26.80 0.23 -11.18
CA GLY A 111 -27.09 -1.02 -11.89
C GLY A 111 -26.59 -2.28 -11.17
N LYS A 112 -26.86 -3.42 -11.80
CA LYS A 112 -26.29 -4.74 -11.42
C LYS A 112 -24.81 -4.82 -11.83
N LYS A 113 -24.07 -5.79 -11.29
CA LYS A 113 -22.64 -6.00 -11.59
C LYS A 113 -22.39 -6.05 -13.10
N ASP A 114 -23.17 -6.83 -13.84
CA ASP A 114 -23.00 -7.00 -15.29
C ASP A 114 -23.24 -5.72 -16.09
N GLU A 115 -24.18 -4.88 -15.63
CA GLU A 115 -24.43 -3.57 -16.25
C GLU A 115 -23.24 -2.62 -16.04
N LEU A 116 -22.58 -2.67 -14.88
CA LEU A 116 -21.37 -1.90 -14.62
C LEU A 116 -20.24 -2.34 -15.55
N ILE A 117 -20.04 -3.65 -15.72
CA ILE A 117 -19.02 -4.21 -16.61
C ILE A 117 -19.26 -3.79 -18.06
N LYS A 118 -20.48 -3.97 -18.57
CA LYS A 118 -20.87 -3.55 -19.93
C LYS A 118 -20.59 -2.07 -20.19
N LYS A 119 -20.94 -1.19 -19.23
CA LYS A 119 -20.68 0.25 -19.34
C LYS A 119 -19.19 0.56 -19.45
N ILE A 120 -18.34 -0.09 -18.64
CA ILE A 120 -16.90 0.12 -18.69
C ILE A 120 -16.33 -0.34 -20.03
N LEU A 121 -16.75 -1.50 -20.54
CA LEU A 121 -16.31 -2.03 -21.83
C LEU A 121 -16.74 -1.15 -23.00
N GLN A 122 -17.99 -0.70 -23.02
CA GLN A 122 -18.49 0.20 -24.06
C GLN A 122 -17.71 1.52 -24.10
N TYR A 123 -17.41 2.09 -22.92
CA TYR A 123 -16.57 3.27 -22.82
C TYR A 123 -15.17 3.02 -23.39
N GLN A 124 -14.56 1.89 -23.04
CA GLN A 124 -13.24 1.50 -23.53
C GLN A 124 -13.23 1.33 -25.06
N GLN A 125 -14.25 0.68 -25.63
CA GLN A 125 -14.40 0.57 -27.09
C GLN A 125 -14.56 1.92 -27.77
N ARG A 126 -15.36 2.83 -27.19
CA ARG A 126 -15.52 4.19 -27.72
C ARG A 126 -14.19 4.95 -27.70
N THR A 127 -13.40 4.82 -26.63
CA THR A 127 -12.08 5.45 -26.54
C THR A 127 -11.08 4.86 -27.54
N GLN A 128 -11.11 3.54 -27.77
CA GLN A 128 -10.23 2.89 -28.77
C GLN A 128 -10.64 3.26 -30.20
N LYS A 129 -11.95 3.30 -30.51
CA LYS A 129 -12.46 3.73 -31.81
C LYS A 129 -12.13 5.20 -32.10
N ALA A 130 -12.22 6.07 -31.10
CA ALA A 130 -11.88 7.48 -31.25
C ALA A 130 -10.36 7.72 -31.41
N ALA A 131 -9.52 6.82 -30.92
CA ALA A 131 -8.06 6.90 -31.04
C ALA A 131 -7.52 6.42 -32.40
N GLN A 132 -8.34 5.80 -33.24
CA GLN A 132 -8.03 5.51 -34.64
C GLN A 132 -8.61 6.66 -35.49
N PRO A 133 -7.86 7.75 -35.79
CA PRO A 133 -8.36 8.74 -36.72
C PRO A 133 -8.52 8.05 -38.08
N SER A 134 -9.73 8.15 -38.63
CA SER A 134 -9.99 7.85 -40.02
C SER A 134 -8.99 8.61 -40.88
N ASN A 135 -8.01 7.90 -41.45
CA ASN A 135 -7.32 8.34 -42.65
C ASN A 135 -8.39 8.43 -43.75
N ALA A 136 -9.02 9.58 -43.86
CA ALA A 136 -9.98 9.91 -44.89
C ALA A 136 -9.34 10.99 -45.76
N LEU A 137 -8.79 10.51 -46.88
CA LEU A 137 -8.35 11.21 -48.11
C LEU A 137 -7.26 12.28 -47.96
#